data_AF-A0A9D7W6Q3-F1
#
_entry.id   AF-A0A9D7W6Q3-F1
#
_cell.length_a   1.000
_cell.length_b   1.000
_cell.length_c   1.000
_cell.angle_alpha   90.00
_cell.angle_beta   90.00
_cell.angle_gamma   90.00
#
_symmetry.space_group_name_H-M   'P 1'
#
loop_
_entity.id
_entity.type
_entity.pdbx_description
1 polymer ?
#
loop_
_entity_poly.entity_id
_entity_poly.type
_entity_poly.pdbx_seq_one_letter_code
_entity_poly.pdbx_strand_id
1 'polypeptide(L)'
;MKDKKSNIYIFFSIISLAILSSCGGSSAEDIKVSELENACDFTDAMNTCFKEVIAIKGDAESADDLTEEDQKRGLRLMKKIEKIEKALRKSGLEKSDLEECPNYEETEELVEELEGVL
;
A
#
# COMPACT_ATOMS: atom_id res chain seq x y z
N MET A 1 5.14 -45.90 -39.53
CA MET A 1 5.64 -46.03 -38.14
C MET A 1 5.65 -44.61 -37.57
N LYS A 2 4.70 -44.24 -36.68
CA LYS A 2 4.80 -44.33 -35.21
C LYS A 2 5.94 -43.45 -34.68
N ASP A 3 5.86 -42.52 -33.73
CA ASP A 3 4.87 -41.86 -32.86
C ASP A 3 5.64 -40.57 -32.37
N LYS A 4 5.09 -39.43 -31.95
CA LYS A 4 4.53 -39.13 -30.61
C LYS A 4 4.41 -37.61 -30.45
N LYS A 5 3.33 -37.19 -29.79
CA LYS A 5 3.02 -35.85 -29.27
C LYS A 5 4.13 -35.32 -28.34
N SER A 6 4.36 -34.01 -28.32
CA SER A 6 4.35 -33.28 -27.05
C SER A 6 4.06 -31.79 -27.27
N ASN A 7 2.88 -31.42 -26.78
CA ASN A 7 2.41 -30.07 -26.60
C ASN A 7 3.06 -29.55 -25.31
N ILE A 8 3.82 -28.46 -25.34
CA ILE A 8 4.16 -27.76 -24.10
C ILE A 8 3.93 -26.26 -24.31
N TYR A 9 2.79 -25.84 -23.77
CA TYR A 9 2.45 -24.47 -23.49
C TYR A 9 3.51 -23.91 -22.53
N ILE A 10 4.28 -22.91 -22.97
CA ILE A 10 5.03 -22.06 -22.04
C ILE A 10 4.06 -20.97 -21.61
N PHE A 11 3.40 -21.29 -20.50
CA PHE A 11 2.61 -20.42 -19.66
C PHE A 11 3.54 -19.41 -18.96
N PHE A 12 3.05 -18.19 -18.80
CA PHE A 12 3.44 -17.25 -17.73
C PHE A 12 4.88 -16.73 -17.70
N SER A 13 5.06 -15.48 -18.11
CA SER A 13 5.50 -14.49 -17.12
C SER A 13 5.09 -13.11 -17.64
N ILE A 14 4.02 -12.58 -17.06
CA ILE A 14 3.67 -11.18 -17.18
C ILE A 14 4.84 -10.43 -16.55
N ILE A 15 5.68 -9.84 -17.40
CA ILE A 15 6.60 -8.79 -16.97
C ILE A 15 5.69 -7.61 -16.63
N SER A 16 5.15 -7.63 -15.41
CA SER A 16 4.70 -6.39 -14.77
C SER A 16 5.97 -5.61 -14.56
N LEU A 17 6.23 -4.72 -15.51
CA LEU A 17 7.14 -3.61 -15.39
C LEU A 17 6.71 -2.89 -14.11
N ALA A 18 7.30 -3.28 -12.98
CA ALA A 18 7.41 -2.42 -11.82
C ALA A 18 8.27 -1.26 -12.30
N ILE A 19 7.61 -0.27 -12.88
CA ILE A 19 8.11 1.06 -13.08
C ILE A 19 8.27 1.61 -11.65
N LEU A 20 9.33 1.17 -10.97
CA LEU A 20 9.98 1.88 -9.89
C LEU A 20 10.66 3.11 -10.54
N SER A 21 9.87 3.98 -11.17
CA SER A 21 10.29 5.33 -11.46
C SER A 21 10.20 6.09 -10.14
N SER A 22 11.34 6.06 -9.45
CA SER A 22 11.80 7.20 -8.67
C SER A 22 11.38 8.51 -9.35
N CYS A 23 10.78 9.41 -8.57
CA CYS A 23 10.40 10.79 -8.90
C CYS A 23 9.04 10.99 -9.60
N GLY A 24 7.97 11.13 -8.80
CA GLY A 24 6.67 11.66 -9.22
C GLY A 24 5.57 11.31 -8.23
N GLY A 25 5.23 12.23 -7.33
CA GLY A 25 4.31 12.00 -6.21
C GLY A 25 3.00 11.35 -6.62
N SER A 26 2.77 10.13 -6.14
CA SER A 26 1.42 9.61 -6.02
C SER A 26 0.98 10.02 -4.63
N SER A 27 0.21 11.11 -4.55
CA SER A 27 -0.43 11.48 -3.29
C SER A 27 -1.22 10.29 -2.81
N ALA A 28 -1.26 10.06 -1.50
CA ALA A 28 -2.13 9.06 -0.92
C ALA A 28 -3.58 9.29 -1.36
N GLU A 29 -3.98 10.51 -1.74
CA GLU A 29 -5.28 10.84 -2.31
C GLU A 29 -5.52 10.25 -3.73
N ASP A 30 -4.48 9.97 -4.51
CA ASP A 30 -4.57 9.44 -5.88
C ASP A 30 -4.70 7.91 -5.95
N ILE A 31 -4.38 7.20 -4.86
CA ILE A 31 -4.47 5.73 -4.78
C ILE A 31 -5.91 5.26 -5.09
N LYS A 32 -6.07 4.37 -6.07
CA LYS A 32 -7.36 3.74 -6.34
C LYS A 32 -7.39 2.35 -5.75
N VAL A 33 -8.14 2.20 -4.66
CA VAL A 33 -8.27 0.92 -3.92
C VAL A 33 -8.75 -0.22 -4.82
N SER A 34 -9.52 0.06 -5.86
CA SER A 34 -10.00 -0.94 -6.83
C SER A 34 -8.93 -1.45 -7.79
N GLU A 35 -7.78 -0.77 -7.89
CA GLU A 35 -6.65 -1.14 -8.75
C GLU A 35 -5.56 -1.89 -7.97
N LEU A 36 -5.75 -2.12 -6.65
CA LEU A 36 -4.84 -2.91 -5.83
C LEU A 36 -5.16 -4.40 -6.00
N GLU A 37 -4.20 -5.17 -6.50
CA GLU A 37 -4.42 -6.59 -6.85
C GLU A 37 -3.52 -7.53 -6.06
N ASN A 38 -2.27 -7.15 -5.82
CA ASN A 38 -1.29 -8.00 -5.15
C ASN A 38 -0.84 -7.41 -3.79
N ALA A 39 -0.20 -8.23 -2.96
CA ALA A 39 0.20 -7.86 -1.61
C ALA A 39 1.11 -6.62 -1.57
N CYS A 40 1.99 -6.45 -2.55
CA CYS A 40 2.91 -5.31 -2.57
C CYS A 40 2.20 -4.02 -2.99
N ASP A 41 1.18 -4.09 -3.87
CA ASP A 41 0.31 -2.93 -4.14
C ASP A 41 -0.37 -2.45 -2.84
N PHE A 42 -0.87 -3.38 -2.04
CA PHE A 42 -1.50 -3.05 -0.74
C PHE A 42 -0.48 -2.45 0.23
N THR A 43 0.71 -3.04 0.33
CA THR A 43 1.81 -2.56 1.19
C THR A 43 2.24 -1.15 0.82
N ASP A 44 2.52 -0.90 -0.45
CA ASP A 44 2.94 0.41 -0.96
C ASP A 44 1.85 1.48 -0.78
N ALA A 45 0.59 1.09 -1.01
CA ALA A 45 -0.55 1.97 -0.79
C ALA A 45 -0.72 2.35 0.69
N MET A 46 -0.53 1.40 1.61
CA MET A 46 -0.55 1.67 3.05
C MET A 46 0.60 2.59 3.46
N ASN A 47 1.84 2.30 3.03
CA ASN A 47 3.01 3.12 3.36
C ASN A 47 2.85 4.55 2.88
N THR A 48 2.34 4.74 1.67
CA THR A 48 2.06 6.07 1.12
C THR A 48 1.05 6.83 1.99
N CYS A 49 -0.03 6.17 2.43
CA CYS A 49 -1.00 6.81 3.33
C CYS A 49 -0.38 7.14 4.70
N PHE A 50 0.38 6.21 5.29
CA PHE A 50 0.98 6.41 6.61
C PHE A 50 2.01 7.54 6.62
N LYS A 51 2.91 7.57 5.63
CA LYS A 51 3.88 8.67 5.45
C LYS A 51 3.20 10.02 5.38
N GLU A 52 2.08 10.11 4.67
CA GLU A 52 1.34 11.37 4.58
C GLU A 52 0.61 11.74 5.87
N VAL A 53 0.07 10.77 6.62
CA VAL A 53 -0.51 11.06 7.95
C VAL A 53 0.56 11.56 8.92
N ILE A 54 1.72 10.91 8.94
CA ILE A 54 2.88 11.34 9.74
C ILE A 54 3.33 12.74 9.32
N ALA A 55 3.42 13.01 8.01
CA ALA A 55 3.79 14.33 7.50
C ALA A 55 2.75 15.42 7.83
N ILE A 56 1.46 15.08 7.86
CA ILE A 56 0.40 16.00 8.32
C ILE A 56 0.58 16.32 9.80
N LYS A 57 0.84 15.31 10.64
CA LYS A 57 1.09 15.53 12.06
C LYS A 57 2.31 16.41 12.26
N GLY A 58 3.43 16.09 11.61
CA GLY A 58 4.71 16.76 11.83
C GLY A 58 5.06 16.79 13.32
N ASP A 59 5.30 18.00 13.84
CA ASP A 59 5.64 18.23 15.25
C ASP A 59 4.41 18.45 16.16
N ALA A 60 3.19 18.31 15.65
CA ALA A 60 1.96 18.50 16.44
C ALA A 60 1.86 17.45 17.56
N GLU A 61 1.65 17.89 18.80
CA GLU A 61 1.45 16.98 19.93
C GLU A 61 0.06 16.35 19.92
N SER A 62 -0.91 17.03 19.31
CA SER A 62 -2.29 16.58 19.20
C SER A 62 -2.94 17.03 17.87
N ALA A 63 -4.08 16.42 17.53
CA ALA A 63 -4.86 16.85 16.38
C ALA A 63 -5.34 18.32 16.50
N ASP A 64 -5.51 18.86 17.70
CA ASP A 64 -5.96 20.23 17.95
C ASP A 64 -4.88 21.28 17.58
N ASP A 65 -3.61 20.87 17.52
CA ASP A 65 -2.50 21.73 17.07
C ASP A 65 -2.42 21.85 15.54
N LEU A 66 -3.16 20.99 14.82
CA LEU A 66 -3.25 21.01 13.37
C LEU A 66 -4.28 22.01 12.87
N THR A 67 -4.08 22.49 11.65
CA THR A 67 -5.11 23.29 10.97
C THR A 67 -6.37 22.46 10.70
N GLU A 68 -7.53 23.09 10.59
CA GLU A 68 -8.75 22.37 10.20
C GLU A 68 -8.59 21.63 8.86
N GLU A 69 -7.79 22.17 7.94
CA GLU A 69 -7.52 21.54 6.65
C GLU A 69 -6.73 20.25 6.82
N ASP A 70 -5.67 20.30 7.63
CA ASP A 70 -4.80 19.18 7.97
C ASP A 70 -5.54 18.09 8.74
N GLN A 71 -6.37 18.46 9.73
CA GLN A 71 -7.26 17.51 10.42
C GLN A 71 -8.20 16.81 9.42
N LYS A 72 -8.85 17.58 8.53
CA LYS A 72 -9.73 17.02 7.49
C LYS A 72 -8.95 16.12 6.55
N ARG A 73 -7.72 16.48 6.17
CA ARG A 73 -6.85 15.68 5.30
C ARG A 73 -6.43 14.38 5.99
N GLY A 74 -5.98 14.43 7.24
CA GLY A 74 -5.65 13.25 8.05
C GLY A 74 -6.83 12.28 8.17
N LEU A 75 -8.04 12.79 8.46
CA LEU A 75 -9.26 11.98 8.50
C LEU A 75 -9.59 11.33 7.14
N ARG A 76 -9.33 12.00 6.01
CA ARG A 76 -9.52 11.40 4.68
C ARG A 76 -8.54 10.27 4.42
N LEU A 77 -7.28 10.43 4.83
CA LEU A 77 -6.24 9.42 4.70
C LEU A 77 -6.51 8.21 5.58
N MET A 78 -6.91 8.39 6.85
CA MET A 78 -7.29 7.29 7.74
C MET A 78 -8.47 6.47 7.19
N LYS A 79 -9.51 7.14 6.66
CA LYS A 79 -10.61 6.45 5.96
C LYS A 79 -10.15 5.71 4.71
N LYS A 80 -9.05 6.12 4.10
CA LYS A 80 -8.49 5.46 2.93
C LYS A 80 -7.72 4.21 3.32
N ILE A 81 -6.90 4.29 4.37
CA ILE A 81 -6.24 3.15 5.00
C ILE A 81 -7.27 2.07 5.34
N GLU A 82 -8.38 2.43 6.01
CA GLU A 82 -9.46 1.49 6.33
C GLU A 82 -10.03 0.80 5.08
N LYS A 83 -10.18 1.53 3.96
CA LYS A 83 -10.64 0.96 2.69
C LYS A 83 -9.61 0.01 2.09
N ILE A 84 -8.33 0.34 2.15
CA ILE A 84 -7.22 -0.49 1.68
C ILE A 84 -7.18 -1.79 2.49
N GLU A 85 -7.22 -1.71 3.82
CA GLU A 85 -7.28 -2.89 4.70
C GLU A 85 -8.50 -3.77 4.40
N LYS A 86 -9.67 -3.16 4.19
CA LYS A 86 -10.89 -3.90 3.85
C LYS A 86 -10.79 -4.58 2.49
N ALA A 87 -10.11 -3.96 1.52
CA ALA A 87 -9.85 -4.56 0.22
C ALA A 87 -8.84 -5.71 0.34
N LEU A 88 -7.77 -5.53 1.12
CA LEU A 88 -6.79 -6.56 1.45
C LEU A 88 -7.48 -7.78 2.09
N ARG A 89 -8.31 -7.58 3.12
CA ARG A 89 -9.08 -8.68 3.75
C ARG A 89 -10.01 -9.42 2.78
N LYS A 90 -10.47 -8.75 1.71
CA LYS A 90 -11.33 -9.35 0.68
C LYS A 90 -10.54 -10.02 -0.45
N SER A 91 -9.28 -9.64 -0.64
CA SER A 91 -8.40 -10.21 -1.67
C SER A 91 -8.07 -11.68 -1.40
N GLY A 92 -8.13 -12.09 -0.13
CA GLY A 92 -7.73 -13.43 0.31
C GLY A 92 -6.22 -13.59 0.49
N LEU A 93 -5.45 -12.50 0.34
CA LEU A 93 -4.03 -12.45 0.66
C LEU A 93 -3.82 -12.61 2.17
N GLU A 94 -2.78 -13.34 2.53
CA GLU A 94 -2.36 -13.58 3.90
C GLU A 94 -1.29 -12.59 4.35
N LYS A 95 -1.04 -12.53 5.66
CA LYS A 95 0.01 -11.67 6.22
C LYS A 95 1.38 -12.02 5.63
N SER A 96 1.65 -13.31 5.42
CA SER A 96 2.89 -13.79 4.82
C SER A 96 3.13 -13.23 3.41
N ASP A 97 2.06 -13.01 2.63
CA ASP A 97 2.21 -12.43 1.28
C ASP A 97 2.69 -10.97 1.34
N LEU A 98 2.31 -10.24 2.40
CA LEU A 98 2.76 -8.88 2.66
C LEU A 98 4.20 -8.87 3.17
N GLU A 99 4.56 -9.80 4.05
CA GLU A 99 5.92 -9.95 4.61
C GLU A 99 7.00 -10.23 3.54
N GLU A 100 6.61 -10.79 2.39
CA GLU A 100 7.50 -10.99 1.26
C GLU A 100 7.79 -9.69 0.46
N CYS A 101 7.03 -8.61 0.70
CA CYS A 101 7.20 -7.36 -0.01
C CYS A 101 8.40 -6.55 0.53
N PRO A 102 9.18 -5.92 -0.36
CA PRO A 102 10.40 -5.20 0.04
C PRO A 102 10.15 -4.01 0.97
N ASN A 103 8.94 -3.45 0.96
CA ASN A 103 8.57 -2.29 1.76
C ASN A 103 7.75 -2.67 3.00
N TYR A 104 7.64 -3.96 3.34
CA TYR A 104 6.86 -4.41 4.50
C TYR A 104 7.45 -3.96 5.84
N GLU A 105 8.78 -4.04 5.97
CA GLU A 105 9.49 -3.55 7.17
C GLU A 105 9.23 -2.06 7.40
N GLU A 106 9.22 -1.27 6.32
CA GLU A 106 8.84 0.15 6.38
C GLU A 106 7.38 0.34 6.83
N THR A 107 6.47 -0.55 6.46
CA THR A 107 5.09 -0.52 6.96
C THR A 107 5.05 -0.66 8.48
N GLU A 108 5.83 -1.58 9.04
CA GLU A 108 5.88 -1.81 10.48
C GLU A 108 6.43 -0.58 11.21
N GLU A 109 7.53 0.01 10.72
CA GLU A 109 8.11 1.24 11.28
C GLU A 109 7.11 2.41 11.27
N LEU A 110 6.38 2.60 10.16
CA LEU A 110 5.39 3.67 10.03
C LEU A 110 4.18 3.45 10.95
N VAL A 111 3.78 2.20 11.19
CA VAL A 111 2.70 1.86 12.13
C VAL A 111 3.12 2.14 13.56
N GLU A 112 4.34 1.75 13.95
CA GLU A 112 4.87 2.06 15.29
C GLU A 112 4.95 3.58 15.52
N GLU A 113 5.39 4.32 14.50
CA GLU A 113 5.40 5.79 14.56
C GLU A 113 3.98 6.33 14.79
N LEU A 114 2.99 5.85 14.03
CA LEU A 114 1.58 6.24 14.20
C LEU A 114 0.94 5.82 15.53
N GLU A 115 1.31 4.68 16.11
CA GLU A 115 0.84 4.28 17.44
C GLU A 115 1.44 5.14 18.55
N GLY A 116 2.68 5.62 18.37
CA GLY A 116 3.26 6.64 19.26
C GLY A 116 2.64 8.03 19.10
N VAL A 117 1.79 8.22 18.08
CA VAL A 117 1.18 9.50 17.71
C VAL A 117 -0.29 9.60 18.14
N LEU A 118 -1.05 8.49 18.09
CA LEU A 118 -2.51 8.43 18.35
C LEU A 118 -2.85 8.14 19.82
#